data_AF-A0A8S4S3D0-F1
#
_entry.id   AF-A0A8S4S3D0-F1
#
_cell.length_a   1.000
_cell.length_b   1.000
_cell.length_c   1.000
_cell.angle_alpha   90.00
_cell.angle_beta   90.00
_cell.angle_gamma   90.00
#
_symmetry.space_group_name_H-M   'P 1'
#
loop_
_entity.id
_entity.type
_entity.pdbx_description
1 polymer ?
#
loop_
_entity_poly.entity_id
_entity_poly.type
_entity_poly.pdbx_seq_one_letter_code
_entity_poly.pdbx_strand_id
1 'polypeptide(L)'
;MGAMSSRLAYITGSNNIRPTQEELAVRTNLDSLIARSPSDEFIFSVPKDPLLSPYWADEELLKKFPPVRILTVHLDPCLDDCVMFAKKLKVLGNEVGIDVLEGLPHGFLNFSLMAKEANEGSKLCIERIKQLLDLENHATTPENNHL
;
A
#
# COMPACT_ATOMS: atom_id res chain seq x y z
N MET A 1 20.48 13.39 -26.26
CA MET A 1 20.28 11.93 -26.39
C MET A 1 19.22 11.51 -25.40
N GLY A 2 18.02 11.06 -25.70
CA GLY A 2 17.20 10.99 -26.91
C GLY A 2 15.78 10.69 -26.39
N ALA A 3 14.83 11.59 -26.62
CA ALA A 3 13.46 11.37 -26.21
C ALA A 3 12.85 10.30 -27.12
N MET A 4 12.29 9.25 -26.51
CA MET A 4 11.58 8.17 -27.18
C MET A 4 10.45 8.76 -28.02
N SER A 5 10.67 8.78 -29.33
CA SER A 5 9.69 9.12 -30.34
C SER A 5 8.46 8.24 -30.19
N SER A 6 7.31 8.87 -29.97
CA SER A 6 6.00 8.23 -29.94
C SER A 6 5.74 7.52 -31.27
N ARG A 7 5.81 6.17 -31.22
CA ARG A 7 5.43 5.25 -32.29
C ARG A 7 3.92 5.24 -32.53
N LEU A 8 3.38 6.36 -33.00
CA LEU A 8 2.00 6.40 -33.53
C LEU A 8 1.92 7.28 -34.79
N ALA A 9 2.93 7.18 -35.64
CA ALA A 9 2.95 7.81 -36.96
C ALA A 9 3.05 6.75 -38.06
N TYR A 10 2.08 5.84 -38.14
CA TYR A 10 1.81 5.15 -39.41
C TYR A 10 0.47 4.42 -39.34
N ILE A 11 -0.46 4.85 -40.18
CA ILE A 11 -1.60 4.14 -40.80
C ILE A 11 -2.75 5.15 -40.91
N THR A 12 -2.67 6.01 -41.92
CA THR A 12 -3.77 6.35 -42.83
C THR A 12 -3.14 6.93 -44.09
N GLY A 13 -3.20 6.17 -45.19
CA GLY A 13 -2.87 6.71 -46.50
C GLY A 13 -3.98 7.63 -46.96
N SER A 14 -3.70 8.92 -47.14
CA SER A 14 -4.32 9.81 -48.14
C SER A 14 -3.74 11.22 -48.09
N ASN A 15 -3.32 11.71 -49.25
CA ASN A 15 -3.09 13.08 -49.74
C ASN A 15 -2.70 14.22 -48.77
N ASN A 16 -1.69 14.97 -49.22
CA ASN A 16 -1.12 16.21 -48.68
C ASN A 16 -2.13 17.38 -48.64
N ILE A 17 -3.17 17.29 -47.81
CA ILE A 17 -4.14 18.37 -47.58
C ILE A 17 -3.69 19.15 -46.34
N ARG A 18 -3.42 20.45 -46.51
CA ARG A 18 -3.14 21.35 -45.39
C ARG A 18 -4.43 21.45 -44.55
N PRO A 19 -4.38 21.15 -43.24
CA PRO A 19 -5.56 21.22 -42.38
C PRO A 19 -6.12 22.65 -42.35
N THR A 20 -7.44 22.77 -42.34
CA THR A 20 -8.11 24.08 -42.25
C THR A 20 -7.90 24.71 -40.87
N GLN A 21 -8.05 26.02 -40.76
CA GLN A 21 -7.89 26.70 -39.45
C GLN A 21 -8.89 26.21 -38.41
N GLU A 22 -10.08 25.77 -38.84
CA GLU A 22 -11.09 25.17 -37.98
C GLU A 22 -10.66 23.78 -37.48
N GLU A 23 -10.14 22.91 -38.34
CA GLU A 23 -9.58 21.62 -37.92
C GLU A 23 -8.41 21.77 -36.96
N LEU A 24 -7.58 22.79 -37.17
CA LEU A 24 -6.47 23.12 -36.28
C LEU A 24 -6.99 23.58 -34.91
N ALA A 25 -8.00 24.47 -34.88
CA ALA A 25 -8.61 24.93 -33.64
C ALA A 25 -9.33 23.81 -32.89
N VAL A 26 -10.03 22.91 -33.59
CA VAL A 26 -10.68 21.74 -32.99
C VAL A 26 -9.65 20.80 -32.38
N ARG A 27 -8.51 20.57 -33.04
CA ARG A 27 -7.40 19.79 -32.48
C ARG A 27 -6.84 20.41 -31.21
N THR A 28 -6.60 21.72 -31.19
CA THR A 28 -6.09 22.43 -30.00
C THR A 28 -7.07 22.36 -28.82
N ASN A 29 -8.38 22.43 -29.10
CA ASN A 29 -9.43 22.27 -28.09
C ASN A 29 -9.55 20.81 -27.61
N LEU A 30 -9.30 19.83 -28.49
CA LEU A 30 -9.32 18.42 -28.12
C LEU A 30 -8.08 18.05 -27.28
N ASP A 31 -6.91 18.61 -27.59
CA ASP A 31 -5.67 18.45 -26.82
C ASP A 31 -5.77 19.03 -25.40
N SER A 32 -6.59 20.07 -25.21
CA SER A 32 -6.87 20.64 -23.89
C SER A 32 -7.95 19.87 -23.10
N LEU A 33 -8.66 18.95 -23.76
CA LEU A 33 -9.60 17.98 -23.16
C LEU A 33 -8.99 16.59 -22.97
N ILE A 34 -7.74 16.37 -23.40
CA ILE A 34 -6.98 15.18 -23.02
C ILE A 34 -6.72 15.32 -21.53
N ALA A 35 -7.52 14.61 -20.72
CA ALA A 35 -7.23 14.39 -19.32
C ALA A 35 -5.79 13.90 -19.22
N ARG A 36 -4.89 14.77 -18.76
CA ARG A 36 -3.49 14.40 -18.57
C ARG A 36 -3.48 13.27 -17.56
N SER A 37 -2.63 12.27 -17.80
CA SER A 37 -2.44 11.23 -16.80
C SER A 37 -2.08 11.92 -15.48
N PRO A 38 -2.57 11.47 -14.32
CA PRO A 38 -2.08 11.97 -13.04
C PRO A 38 -0.54 11.96 -12.99
N SER A 39 0.11 11.00 -13.66
CA SER A 39 1.57 10.96 -13.78
C SER A 39 2.20 12.15 -14.53
N ASP A 40 1.47 12.80 -15.45
CA ASP A 40 1.92 13.97 -16.20
C ASP A 40 1.64 15.30 -15.46
N GLU A 41 0.61 15.33 -14.59
CA GLU A 41 0.31 16.49 -13.73
C GLU A 41 1.13 16.49 -12.43
N PHE A 42 1.45 15.31 -11.91
CA PHE A 42 2.23 15.12 -10.69
C PHE A 42 3.70 14.81 -11.01
N ILE A 43 4.43 15.77 -11.57
CA ILE A 43 5.90 15.71 -11.67
C ILE A 43 6.49 15.99 -10.28
N PHE A 44 6.38 15.04 -9.36
CA PHE A 44 7.13 15.08 -8.11
C PHE A 44 7.94 13.81 -7.93
N SER A 45 9.18 13.97 -7.47
CA SER A 45 10.02 12.83 -7.09
C SER A 45 9.58 12.31 -5.73
N VAL A 46 9.12 11.06 -5.67
CA VAL A 46 8.83 10.40 -4.39
C VAL A 46 10.16 10.15 -3.65
N PRO A 47 10.35 10.72 -2.45
CA PRO A 47 11.57 10.50 -1.68
C PRO A 47 11.72 9.03 -1.26
N LYS A 48 12.92 8.48 -1.38
CA LYS A 48 13.27 7.12 -0.91
C LYS A 48 14.01 7.19 0.42
N ASP A 49 13.42 7.89 1.38
CA ASP A 49 13.98 8.01 2.72
C ASP A 49 13.44 6.88 3.61
N PRO A 50 14.30 6.00 4.18
CA PRO A 50 13.90 4.96 5.11
C PRO A 50 13.15 5.45 6.36
N LEU A 51 13.39 6.68 6.81
CA LEU A 51 12.71 7.27 7.96
C LEU A 51 11.29 7.76 7.62
N LEU A 52 11.02 7.98 6.33
CA LEU A 52 9.69 8.30 5.82
C LEU A 52 8.93 7.02 5.43
N SER A 53 9.61 6.08 4.79
CA SER A 53 9.03 4.81 4.37
C SER A 53 9.98 3.66 4.76
N PRO A 54 9.62 2.86 5.78
CA PRO A 54 10.47 1.77 6.27
C PRO A 54 10.70 0.67 5.23
N TYR A 55 9.90 0.65 4.15
CA TYR A 55 10.11 -0.24 3.02
C TYR A 55 11.49 -0.04 2.38
N TRP A 56 12.05 1.18 2.41
CA TRP A 56 13.38 1.48 1.86
C TRP A 56 14.53 1.23 2.84
N ALA A 57 14.27 0.79 4.07
CA ALA A 57 15.32 0.48 5.03
C ALA A 57 16.22 -0.67 4.54
N ASP A 58 17.48 -0.60 4.97
CA ASP A 58 18.51 -1.60 4.66
C ASP A 58 18.12 -2.98 5.22
N GLU A 59 18.50 -4.03 4.49
CA GLU A 59 18.11 -5.40 4.84
C GLU A 59 18.71 -5.83 6.18
N GLU A 60 19.93 -5.39 6.50
CA GLU A 60 20.59 -5.69 7.77
C GLU A 60 19.88 -5.07 8.97
N LEU A 61 19.15 -3.96 8.77
CA LEU A 61 18.27 -3.40 9.79
C LEU A 61 16.95 -4.17 9.85
N LEU A 62 16.35 -4.48 8.70
CA LEU A 62 15.07 -5.17 8.62
C LEU A 62 15.12 -6.61 9.17
N LYS A 63 16.25 -7.30 9.10
CA LYS A 63 16.47 -8.61 9.72
C LYS A 63 16.46 -8.58 11.26
N LYS A 64 16.59 -7.39 11.86
CA LYS A 64 16.60 -7.19 13.32
C LYS A 64 15.22 -6.83 13.87
N PHE A 65 14.19 -6.82 13.03
CA PHE A 65 12.84 -6.54 13.50
C PHE A 65 12.40 -7.62 14.50
N PRO A 66 11.67 -7.24 15.57
CA PRO A 66 11.01 -8.22 16.43
C PRO A 66 9.91 -8.94 15.64
N PRO A 67 9.29 -10.01 16.18
CA PRO A 67 8.08 -10.58 15.59
C PRO A 67 7.04 -9.47 15.31
N VAL A 68 6.51 -9.45 14.09
CA VAL A 68 5.64 -8.37 13.60
C VAL A 68 4.23 -8.88 13.32
N ARG A 69 3.23 -8.15 13.79
CA ARG A 69 1.83 -8.30 13.35
C ARG A 69 1.38 -7.01 12.68
N ILE A 70 0.96 -7.11 11.42
CA ILE A 70 0.43 -5.99 10.64
C ILE A 70 -1.07 -6.19 10.51
N LEU A 71 -1.84 -5.17 10.84
CA LEU A 71 -3.28 -5.19 10.67
C LEU A 71 -3.69 -4.04 9.76
N THR A 72 -4.49 -4.36 8.76
CA THR A 72 -4.96 -3.42 7.73
C THR A 72 -6.39 -3.78 7.35
N VAL A 73 -7.01 -3.01 6.46
CA VAL A 73 -8.41 -3.20 6.04
C VAL A 73 -8.51 -3.29 4.53
N HIS A 74 -9.55 -3.95 4.03
CA HIS A 74 -9.72 -4.21 2.59
C HIS A 74 -9.87 -2.93 1.75
N LEU A 75 -10.39 -1.85 2.33
CA LEU A 75 -10.58 -0.55 1.67
C LEU A 75 -9.54 0.49 2.11
N ASP A 76 -8.35 0.04 2.53
CA ASP A 76 -7.24 0.92 2.92
C ASP A 76 -6.45 1.35 1.67
N PRO A 77 -6.26 2.66 1.41
CA PRO A 77 -5.33 3.09 0.36
C PRO A 77 -3.90 2.59 0.55
N CYS A 78 -3.51 2.23 1.78
CA CYS A 78 -2.18 1.73 2.12
C CYS A 78 -2.10 0.20 2.23
N LEU A 79 -3.16 -0.54 1.84
CA LEU A 79 -3.20 -2.00 1.95
C LEU A 79 -2.00 -2.67 1.26
N ASP A 80 -1.71 -2.27 0.03
CA ASP A 80 -0.63 -2.85 -0.76
C ASP A 80 0.74 -2.58 -0.13
N ASP A 81 0.94 -1.42 0.49
CA ASP A 81 2.17 -1.10 1.22
C ASP A 81 2.36 -2.04 2.42
N CYS A 82 1.29 -2.31 3.16
CA CYS A 82 1.30 -3.28 4.26
C CYS A 82 1.66 -4.69 3.77
N VAL A 83 1.06 -5.14 2.67
CA VAL A 83 1.33 -6.46 2.06
C VAL A 83 2.78 -6.54 1.57
N MET A 84 3.26 -5.51 0.89
CA MET A 84 4.62 -5.46 0.36
C MET A 84 5.67 -5.42 1.47
N PHE A 85 5.43 -4.66 2.54
CA PHE A 85 6.31 -4.63 3.68
C PHE A 85 6.33 -5.97 4.44
N ALA A 86 5.16 -6.58 4.67
CA ALA A 86 5.05 -7.91 5.26
C ALA A 86 5.82 -8.96 4.45
N LYS A 87 5.66 -8.93 3.13
CA LYS A 87 6.37 -9.83 2.20
C LYS A 87 7.88 -9.63 2.27
N LYS A 88 8.36 -8.38 2.29
CA LYS A 88 9.80 -8.08 2.41
C LYS A 88 10.38 -8.66 3.70
N LEU A 89 9.75 -8.39 4.84
CA LEU A 89 10.19 -8.91 6.12
C LEU A 89 10.19 -10.44 6.17
N LYS A 90 9.15 -11.08 5.61
CA LYS A 90 9.05 -12.55 5.53
C LYS A 90 10.16 -13.17 4.69
N VAL A 91 10.51 -12.57 3.54
CA VAL A 91 11.62 -13.03 2.69
C VAL A 91 12.96 -12.95 3.43
N LEU A 92 13.12 -11.96 4.31
CA LEU A 92 14.30 -11.79 5.16
C LEU A 92 14.35 -12.72 6.38
N GLY A 93 13.34 -13.59 6.55
CA GLY A 93 13.29 -14.59 7.62
C GLY A 93 12.69 -14.11 8.94
N ASN A 94 12.11 -12.91 8.98
CA ASN A 94 11.41 -12.43 10.18
C ASN A 94 10.08 -13.18 10.40
N GLU A 95 9.68 -13.33 11.66
CA GLU A 95 8.34 -13.81 12.01
C GLU A 95 7.32 -12.69 11.77
N VAL A 96 6.45 -12.86 10.77
CA VAL A 96 5.48 -11.84 10.38
C VAL A 96 4.10 -12.45 10.12
N GLY A 97 3.07 -11.84 10.70
CA GLY A 97 1.67 -12.08 10.37
C GLY A 97 1.00 -10.82 9.82
N ILE A 98 0.04 -11.00 8.92
CA ILE A 98 -0.81 -9.93 8.40
C ILE A 98 -2.28 -10.35 8.48
N ASP A 99 -3.12 -9.45 8.99
CA ASP A 99 -4.58 -9.59 9.02
C ASP A 99 -5.21 -8.45 8.20
N VAL A 100 -6.05 -8.82 7.23
CA VAL A 100 -6.79 -7.86 6.38
C VAL A 100 -8.27 -7.95 6.76
N LEU A 101 -8.80 -6.92 7.40
CA LEU A 101 -10.18 -6.89 7.85
C LEU A 101 -11.12 -6.38 6.75
N GLU A 102 -12.22 -7.08 6.54
CA GLU A 102 -13.24 -6.70 5.58
C GLU A 102 -14.24 -5.68 6.17
N GLY A 103 -14.81 -4.84 5.31
CA GLY A 103 -15.91 -3.94 5.67
C GLY A 103 -15.56 -2.78 6.60
N LEU A 104 -14.29 -2.63 7.00
CA LEU A 104 -13.82 -1.56 7.88
C LEU A 104 -13.08 -0.47 7.10
N PRO A 105 -13.24 0.82 7.48
CA PRO A 105 -12.49 1.92 6.86
C PRO A 105 -11.08 2.05 7.46
N HIS A 106 -10.22 2.78 6.77
CA HIS A 106 -8.94 3.20 7.32
C HIS A 106 -9.16 3.93 8.66
N GLY A 107 -8.39 3.57 9.69
CA GLY A 107 -8.53 4.16 11.03
C GLY A 107 -9.73 3.66 11.85
N PHE A 108 -10.32 2.50 11.52
CA PHE A 108 -11.51 1.95 12.20
C PHE A 108 -11.41 1.88 13.74
N LEU A 109 -10.20 1.76 14.30
CA LEU A 109 -9.99 1.68 15.76
C LEU A 109 -10.56 2.89 16.51
N ASN A 110 -10.63 4.06 15.86
CA ASN A 110 -11.26 5.26 16.42
C ASN A 110 -12.76 5.09 16.69
N PHE A 111 -13.40 4.10 16.07
CA PHE A 111 -14.82 3.81 16.18
C PHE A 111 -15.11 2.53 16.99
N SER A 112 -14.10 1.95 17.64
CA SER A 112 -14.21 0.68 18.38
C SER A 112 -15.27 0.66 19.50
N LEU A 113 -15.67 1.83 20.01
CA LEU A 113 -16.74 1.95 21.02
C LEU A 113 -18.13 2.22 20.41
N MET A 114 -18.20 2.56 19.13
CA MET A 114 -19.43 3.02 18.46
C MET A 114 -19.96 2.05 17.42
N ALA A 115 -19.07 1.33 16.73
CA ALA A 115 -19.41 0.35 15.71
C ALA A 115 -19.04 -1.07 16.18
N LYS A 116 -19.96 -2.01 16.00
CA LYS A 116 -19.80 -3.40 16.43
C LYS A 116 -18.64 -4.06 15.68
N GLU A 117 -18.58 -3.87 14.38
CA GLU A 117 -17.54 -4.40 13.48
C GLU A 117 -16.16 -3.84 13.86
N ALA A 118 -16.10 -2.54 14.20
CA ALA A 118 -14.86 -1.91 14.66
C ALA A 118 -14.44 -2.44 16.04
N ASN A 119 -15.40 -2.72 16.93
CA ASN A 119 -15.13 -3.36 18.22
C ASN A 119 -14.56 -4.76 18.04
N GLU A 120 -15.14 -5.57 17.15
CA GLU A 120 -14.67 -6.92 16.82
C GLU A 120 -13.25 -6.87 16.22
N GLY A 121 -13.00 -5.96 15.27
CA GLY A 121 -11.65 -5.71 14.75
C GLY A 121 -10.65 -5.31 15.85
N SER A 122 -11.08 -4.49 16.82
CA SER A 122 -10.21 -4.09 17.95
C SER A 122 -9.86 -5.26 18.88
N LYS A 123 -10.77 -6.23 19.05
CA LYS A 123 -10.51 -7.45 19.82
C LYS A 123 -9.45 -8.31 19.14
N LEU A 124 -9.49 -8.41 17.81
CA LEU A 124 -8.43 -9.08 17.05
C LEU A 124 -7.06 -8.42 17.28
N CYS A 125 -6.98 -7.09 17.30
CA CYS A 125 -5.74 -6.38 17.64
C CYS A 125 -5.21 -6.81 19.02
N ILE A 126 -6.09 -6.93 20.02
CA ILE A 126 -5.73 -7.36 21.38
C ILE A 126 -5.19 -8.80 21.36
N GLU A 127 -5.82 -9.72 20.62
CA GLU A 127 -5.34 -11.09 20.47
C GLU A 127 -3.94 -11.15 19.86
N ARG A 128 -3.67 -10.36 18.82
CA ARG A 128 -2.33 -10.28 18.22
C ARG A 128 -1.28 -9.72 19.18
N ILE A 129 -1.64 -8.71 19.98
CA ILE A 129 -0.75 -8.18 21.03
C ILE A 129 -0.45 -9.26 22.08
N LYS A 130 -1.46 -10.02 22.52
CA LYS A 130 -1.25 -11.13 23.47
C LYS A 130 -0.29 -12.18 22.93
N GLN A 131 -0.43 -12.54 21.65
CA GLN A 131 0.49 -13.47 20.98
C GLN A 131 1.93 -12.94 20.96
N LEU A 132 2.12 -11.65 20.65
CA LEU A 132 3.45 -11.03 20.61
C LEU A 132 4.10 -10.90 22.00
N LEU A 133 3.28 -10.71 23.04
CA LEU A 133 3.73 -10.59 24.43
C LEU A 133 3.82 -11.94 25.15
N ASP A 134 3.59 -13.04 24.45
CA ASP A 134 3.66 -14.39 24.99
C ASP A 134 2.72 -14.67 26.18
N LEU A 135 1.62 -13.92 26.28
CA LEU A 135 0.71 -13.96 27.43
C LEU A 135 -0.12 -15.25 27.50
N GLU A 136 -0.17 -16.03 26.43
CA GLU A 136 -0.93 -17.28 26.36
C GLU A 136 -0.07 -18.53 26.71
N ASN A 137 1.26 -18.43 26.61
CA ASN A 137 2.16 -19.54 26.97
C ASN A 137 2.44 -19.65 28.48
N HIS A 138 2.15 -18.60 29.27
CA HIS A 138 2.32 -18.61 30.73
C HIS A 138 1.16 -19.23 31.53
N ALA A 139 0.02 -19.52 30.91
CA ALA A 139 -1.18 -20.00 31.63
C ALA A 139 -1.16 -21.50 31.99
N THR A 140 -0.09 -22.23 31.66
CA THR A 140 0.01 -23.70 31.84
C THR A 140 1.25 -24.14 32.60
N THR A 141 1.47 -23.60 33.80
CA THR A 141 2.29 -24.32 34.80
C THR A 141 1.35 -24.86 35.87
N PRO A 142 1.03 -26.17 35.90
CA PRO A 142 0.35 -26.74 37.05
C PRO A 142 1.30 -26.67 38.25
N GLU A 143 0.91 -25.91 39.27
CA GLU A 143 1.53 -26.00 40.60
C GLU A 143 1.25 -27.38 41.20
N ASN A 144 2.04 -28.38 40.80
CA ASN A 144 2.10 -29.65 41.52
C ASN A 144 3.12 -29.53 42.66
N ASN A 145 2.70 -28.91 43.76
CA ASN A 145 3.39 -29.05 45.04
C ASN A 145 3.03 -30.40 45.66
N HIS A 146 3.84 -31.41 45.34
CA HIS A 146 4.00 -32.59 46.19
C HIS A 146 5.02 -32.26 47.29
N LEU A 147 4.53 -32.10 48.52
CA LEU A 147 5.19 -32.49 49.77
C LEU A 147 4.10 -32.77 50.82
#